data_AF-A0A3L8C2W7-F1
#
_entry.id   AF-A0A3L8C2W7-F1
#
_cell.length_a   1.000
_cell.length_b   1.000
_cell.length_c   1.000
_cell.angle_alpha   90.00
_cell.angle_beta   90.00
_cell.angle_gamma   90.00
#
_symmetry.space_group_name_H-M   'P 1'
#
loop_
_entity.id
_entity.type
_entity.pdbx_description
1 polymer ?
#
loop_
_entity_poly.entity_id
_entity_poly.type
_entity_poly.pdbx_seq_one_letter_code
_entity_poly.pdbx_strand_id
1 'polypeptide(L)'
;MRPSVIALGFILCIFIGTCIGTGIGLLAADRFQLTARGVQYRPVQTFADGSVYAGPLNEEGLAEGRGTMDWSNGDHYEGEFKQGMMHGRGLFTSTNGYRYEGQFHNGLSEGRGEIHYTDGLVYVGDVDQGYWDGTGTLTYPDGRRYEGDFKLNQFEGSGRWYEQDQLSYVGEFKSGQYHGRGVAYYQDGSRYTGQFIKGQYHGTGSYETAAGDLYDGEFVNNTFTGKGVIAFADGRRQVGEFENWTAHGDGVETDADGNQYIGRFDDGMLNAEGEYIGADGERYKGGFSYNRFNGEGEHWSPEGDYYKGQFRYGSKHGKGRWVAADGEEYTGTWRQGKLVSAAGSISVHSPEEIAEHALYQQLPLLEQTLAKVKPGNDNQVELFTLALGSYGSEEVFNREINYIQQDFQQRFGNQDHSIFLSNSRRALEQRPLATLTSLKKSLATLAEKMNPDEDILFLYITSHGSADQTISIEHPGLSLSDLKATQLRTMLDEAHIKWRVIVLSACYSGGFIDSLKNDNTLIITAASADRTSFGCADNRDFTYFGQAYFKEALPKADSFMSAFNQADALIRKWEAEEDKQHSNPQMVHGDAIVEQLKKWRTQTNPAH
;
A
#
# COMPACT_ATOMS: atom_id res chain seq x y z
N MET A 1 -4.96 33.58 -2.27
CA MET A 1 -4.65 35.02 -2.42
C MET A 1 -5.92 35.80 -2.12
N ARG A 2 -5.89 36.75 -1.18
CA ARG A 2 -7.07 37.48 -0.69
C ARG A 2 -7.54 38.49 -1.75
N PRO A 3 -8.81 38.49 -2.20
CA PRO A 3 -9.40 39.69 -2.75
C PRO A 3 -9.95 40.52 -1.59
N SER A 4 -9.48 41.76 -1.56
CA SER A 4 -9.81 42.82 -0.64
C SER A 4 -11.33 43.03 -0.55
N VAL A 5 -11.82 43.15 0.68
CA VAL A 5 -13.15 43.69 0.99
C VAL A 5 -13.22 45.09 0.38
N ILE A 6 -13.85 45.19 -0.79
CA ILE A 6 -14.29 46.47 -1.35
C ILE A 6 -15.51 46.87 -0.51
N ALA A 7 -15.23 47.58 0.57
CA ALA A 7 -16.17 48.53 1.13
C ALA A 7 -16.22 49.72 0.16
N LEU A 8 -17.01 49.60 -0.91
CA LEU A 8 -17.52 50.77 -1.61
C LEU A 8 -18.94 51.00 -1.10
N GLY A 9 -19.11 52.08 -0.35
CA GLY A 9 -20.43 52.63 -0.06
C GLY A 9 -21.12 52.92 -1.38
N PHE A 10 -22.08 52.08 -1.75
CA PHE A 10 -22.99 52.37 -2.83
C PHE A 10 -24.22 53.04 -2.25
N ILE A 11 -24.47 54.21 -2.81
CA ILE A 11 -25.56 55.12 -2.50
C ILE A 11 -26.88 54.35 -2.61
N LEU A 12 -27.55 54.31 -1.48
CA LEU A 12 -28.97 54.01 -1.31
C LEU A 12 -29.78 54.91 -2.26
N CYS A 13 -30.02 54.48 -3.50
CA CYS A 13 -31.06 55.08 -4.33
C CYS A 13 -32.40 54.50 -3.90
N ILE A 14 -32.88 54.96 -2.74
CA ILE A 14 -34.32 54.93 -2.46
C ILE A 14 -34.95 55.87 -3.48
N PHE A 15 -35.38 55.32 -4.61
CA PHE A 15 -36.34 56.00 -5.49
C PHE A 15 -37.71 55.93 -4.82
N ILE A 16 -37.91 56.75 -3.78
CA ILE A 16 -39.27 57.22 -3.47
C ILE A 16 -39.60 58.23 -4.56
N GLY A 17 -40.02 57.73 -5.72
CA GLY A 17 -40.73 58.50 -6.71
C GLY A 17 -42.13 58.80 -6.19
N THR A 18 -42.26 59.60 -5.12
CA THR A 18 -43.53 60.21 -4.76
C THR A 18 -43.95 61.11 -5.92
N CYS A 19 -44.87 60.64 -6.76
CA CYS A 19 -45.69 61.50 -7.60
C CYS A 19 -46.65 62.31 -6.70
N ILE A 20 -46.12 63.16 -5.82
CA ILE A 20 -46.89 64.23 -5.19
C ILE A 20 -46.49 65.53 -5.90
N GLY A 21 -46.89 65.61 -7.17
CA GLY A 21 -47.02 66.88 -7.86
C GLY A 21 -48.42 67.40 -7.59
N THR A 22 -48.58 68.28 -6.60
CA THR A 22 -49.76 69.13 -6.49
C THR A 22 -49.91 69.88 -7.81
N GLY A 23 -50.92 69.49 -8.60
CA GLY A 23 -51.15 70.07 -9.91
C GLY A 23 -51.51 71.53 -9.80
N ILE A 24 -50.82 72.38 -10.57
CA ILE A 24 -51.41 73.46 -11.36
C ILE A 24 -50.49 73.65 -12.58
N GLY A 25 -50.97 73.28 -13.77
CA GLY A 25 -50.26 73.47 -15.04
C GLY A 25 -50.89 72.70 -16.18
N LEU A 26 -52.03 73.19 -16.69
CA LEU A 26 -52.64 72.72 -17.95
C LEU A 26 -51.65 72.91 -19.11
N LEU A 27 -51.43 71.84 -19.89
CA LEU A 27 -51.34 71.85 -21.35
C LEU A 27 -51.41 70.38 -21.83
N ALA A 28 -52.62 69.90 -22.15
CA ALA A 28 -52.81 68.65 -22.87
C ALA A 28 -52.38 68.85 -24.33
N ALA A 29 -51.40 68.09 -24.80
CA ALA A 29 -51.04 68.04 -26.21
C ALA A 29 -51.61 66.76 -26.82
N ASP A 30 -52.73 66.87 -27.52
CA ASP A 30 -53.40 65.76 -28.22
C ASP A 30 -52.49 65.18 -29.31
N ARG A 31 -51.90 63.99 -29.09
CA ARG A 31 -51.22 63.24 -30.14
C ARG A 31 -51.83 61.86 -30.32
N PHE A 32 -52.22 61.58 -31.56
CA PHE A 32 -52.74 60.29 -32.01
C PHE A 32 -51.58 59.36 -32.41
N GLN A 33 -51.61 58.09 -31.97
CA GLN A 33 -50.72 57.05 -32.50
C GLN A 33 -51.50 56.12 -33.45
N LEU A 34 -50.95 55.87 -34.64
CA LEU A 34 -51.47 54.91 -35.60
C LEU A 34 -51.00 53.50 -35.21
N THR A 35 -51.92 52.58 -34.99
CA THR A 35 -51.60 51.15 -34.84
C THR A 35 -52.27 50.34 -35.95
N ALA A 36 -51.85 49.08 -36.11
CA ALA A 36 -52.43 48.14 -37.07
C ALA A 36 -53.95 47.87 -36.86
N ARG A 37 -54.55 48.38 -35.77
CA ARG A 37 -55.97 48.26 -35.43
C ARG A 37 -56.74 49.60 -35.43
N GLY A 38 -56.14 50.69 -35.92
CA GLY A 38 -56.75 52.02 -35.98
C GLY A 38 -56.07 53.07 -35.09
N VAL A 39 -56.61 54.30 -35.12
CA VAL A 39 -56.15 55.45 -34.34
C VAL A 39 -56.60 55.30 -32.89
N GLN A 40 -55.66 55.12 -31.95
CA GLN A 40 -55.96 55.14 -30.52
C GLN A 40 -55.56 56.49 -29.92
N TYR A 41 -56.47 57.11 -29.17
CA TYR A 41 -56.20 58.28 -28.35
C TYR A 41 -55.40 57.83 -27.12
N ARG A 42 -54.20 58.38 -26.95
CA ARG A 42 -53.39 58.22 -25.74
C ARG A 42 -53.18 59.62 -25.14
N PRO A 43 -53.73 59.93 -23.95
CA PRO A 43 -53.42 61.17 -23.25
C PRO A 43 -51.91 61.30 -23.09
N VAL A 44 -51.39 62.49 -23.39
CA VAL A 44 -49.99 62.85 -23.13
C VAL A 44 -49.98 63.98 -22.12
N GLN A 45 -49.32 63.76 -20.98
CA GLN A 45 -49.14 64.75 -19.93
C GLN A 45 -47.67 65.15 -19.86
N THR A 46 -47.40 66.45 -20.04
CA THR A 46 -46.06 67.01 -19.88
C THR A 46 -45.97 67.72 -18.53
N PHE A 47 -44.98 67.33 -17.73
CA PHE A 47 -44.72 67.90 -16.41
C PHE A 47 -43.83 69.14 -16.50
N ALA A 48 -43.81 69.96 -15.44
CA ALA A 48 -43.08 71.24 -15.41
C ALA A 48 -41.55 71.09 -15.56
N ASP A 49 -41.01 69.93 -15.21
CA ASP A 49 -39.60 69.57 -15.36
C ASP A 49 -39.25 69.07 -16.77
N GLY A 50 -40.23 68.96 -17.66
CA GLY A 50 -40.08 68.43 -19.02
C GLY A 50 -40.29 66.92 -19.14
N SER A 51 -40.60 66.21 -18.06
CA SER A 51 -40.97 64.79 -18.11
C SER A 51 -42.30 64.59 -18.86
N VAL A 52 -42.50 63.44 -19.50
CA VAL A 52 -43.66 63.14 -20.33
C VAL A 52 -44.25 61.77 -19.97
N TYR A 53 -45.52 61.75 -19.57
CA TYR A 53 -46.31 60.53 -19.47
C TYR A 53 -47.21 60.36 -20.69
N ALA A 54 -47.31 59.14 -21.22
CA ALA A 54 -48.25 58.78 -22.28
C ALA A 54 -49.04 57.51 -21.92
N GLY A 55 -50.33 57.66 -21.62
CA GLY A 55 -51.19 56.56 -21.20
C GLY A 55 -52.53 57.02 -20.62
N PRO A 56 -53.41 56.09 -20.20
CA PRO A 56 -54.69 56.45 -19.59
C PRO A 56 -54.51 57.21 -18.27
N LEU A 57 -55.43 58.13 -17.99
CA LEU A 57 -55.50 58.88 -16.74
C LEU A 57 -56.80 58.54 -16.02
N ASN A 58 -56.78 58.49 -14.70
CA ASN A 58 -57.99 58.39 -13.88
C ASN A 58 -58.73 59.74 -13.76
N GLU A 59 -59.86 59.77 -13.06
CA GLU A 59 -60.69 60.98 -12.89
C GLU A 59 -59.96 62.13 -12.16
N GLU A 60 -58.91 61.81 -11.40
CA GLU A 60 -58.06 62.76 -10.68
C GLU A 60 -56.87 63.24 -11.54
N GLY A 61 -56.75 62.75 -12.77
CA GLY A 61 -55.64 63.07 -13.68
C GLY A 61 -54.34 62.35 -13.36
N LEU A 62 -54.37 61.26 -12.58
CA LEU A 62 -53.22 60.41 -12.28
C LEU A 62 -53.09 59.26 -13.29
N ALA A 63 -51.85 58.84 -13.58
CA ALA A 63 -51.56 57.71 -14.46
C ALA A 63 -52.23 56.41 -13.99
N GLU A 64 -52.91 55.71 -14.92
CA GLU A 64 -53.67 54.49 -14.64
C GLU A 64 -53.60 53.52 -15.84
N GLY A 65 -53.47 52.22 -15.57
CA GLY A 65 -53.35 51.21 -16.63
C GLY A 65 -52.01 51.27 -17.37
N ARG A 66 -51.95 50.74 -18.60
CA ARG A 66 -50.67 50.64 -19.35
C ARG A 66 -50.27 51.95 -20.01
N GLY A 67 -49.07 52.43 -19.74
CA GLY A 67 -48.51 53.65 -20.31
C GLY A 67 -46.98 53.67 -20.34
N THR A 68 -46.43 54.79 -20.80
CA THR A 68 -45.00 55.08 -20.77
C THR A 68 -44.72 56.36 -19.98
N MET A 69 -43.59 56.42 -19.29
CA MET A 69 -43.08 57.60 -18.60
C MET A 69 -41.65 57.85 -19.04
N ASP A 70 -41.41 58.99 -19.66
CA ASP A 70 -40.11 59.51 -20.04
C ASP A 70 -39.75 60.65 -19.08
N TRP A 71 -38.73 60.45 -18.24
CA TRP A 71 -38.29 61.48 -17.30
C TRP A 71 -37.33 62.48 -17.97
N SER A 72 -37.30 63.70 -17.46
CA SER A 72 -36.41 64.77 -17.94
C SER A 72 -34.91 64.44 -17.82
N ASN A 73 -34.56 63.53 -16.90
CA ASN A 73 -33.21 62.97 -16.76
C ASN A 73 -32.89 61.89 -17.82
N GLY A 74 -33.86 61.53 -18.67
CA GLY A 74 -33.79 60.54 -19.74
C GLY A 74 -34.12 59.11 -19.32
N ASP A 75 -34.46 58.86 -18.04
CA ASP A 75 -34.95 57.54 -17.62
C ASP A 75 -36.30 57.25 -18.30
N HIS A 76 -36.62 55.98 -18.47
CA HIS A 76 -37.80 55.51 -19.18
C HIS A 76 -38.48 54.37 -18.44
N TYR A 77 -39.80 54.39 -18.36
CA TYR A 77 -40.61 53.27 -17.89
C TYR A 77 -41.72 52.96 -18.89
N GLU A 78 -41.91 51.68 -19.18
CA GLU A 78 -43.06 51.16 -19.92
C GLU A 78 -43.73 50.06 -19.09
N GLY A 79 -44.99 50.24 -18.72
CA GLY A 79 -45.66 49.26 -17.87
C GLY A 79 -47.03 49.71 -17.37
N GLU A 80 -47.50 49.02 -16.34
CA GLU A 80 -48.77 49.31 -15.68
C GLU A 80 -48.62 50.41 -14.61
N PHE A 81 -49.64 51.26 -14.50
CA PHE A 81 -49.72 52.32 -13.51
C PHE A 81 -51.00 52.17 -12.68
N LYS A 82 -50.92 52.54 -11.41
CA LYS A 82 -52.08 52.60 -10.51
C LYS A 82 -51.94 53.80 -9.60
N GLN A 83 -52.92 54.70 -9.62
CA GLN A 83 -52.90 55.94 -8.83
C GLN A 83 -51.59 56.75 -8.98
N GLY A 84 -51.09 56.86 -10.23
CA GLY A 84 -49.87 57.61 -10.52
C GLY A 84 -48.56 56.89 -10.25
N MET A 85 -48.59 55.69 -9.66
CA MET A 85 -47.38 54.91 -9.32
C MET A 85 -47.17 53.77 -10.31
N MET A 86 -45.91 53.41 -10.58
CA MET A 86 -45.57 52.17 -11.30
C MET A 86 -46.14 50.97 -10.53
N HIS A 87 -46.84 50.08 -11.23
CA HIS A 87 -47.54 48.94 -10.64
C HIS A 87 -47.57 47.77 -11.64
N GLY A 88 -47.85 46.55 -11.19
CA GLY A 88 -47.99 45.40 -12.10
C GLY A 88 -46.69 45.11 -12.86
N ARG A 89 -46.77 44.57 -14.08
CA ARG A 89 -45.57 44.27 -14.88
C ARG A 89 -45.10 45.51 -15.64
N GLY A 90 -43.80 45.77 -15.62
CA GLY A 90 -43.19 46.85 -16.39
C GLY A 90 -41.70 46.66 -16.66
N LEU A 91 -41.17 47.58 -17.46
CA LEU A 91 -39.77 47.71 -17.83
C LEU A 91 -39.31 49.14 -17.48
N PHE A 92 -38.38 49.25 -16.54
CA PHE A 92 -37.67 50.49 -16.24
C PHE A 92 -36.28 50.44 -16.87
N THR A 93 -35.87 51.50 -17.56
CA THR A 93 -34.54 51.68 -18.14
C THR A 93 -34.01 53.05 -17.74
N SER A 94 -32.87 53.10 -17.07
CA SER A 94 -32.19 54.35 -16.75
C SER A 94 -31.16 54.72 -17.81
N THR A 95 -30.89 56.02 -17.97
CA THR A 95 -29.85 56.52 -18.89
C THR A 95 -28.45 56.00 -18.58
N ASN A 96 -28.19 55.61 -17.33
CA ASN A 96 -26.91 55.04 -16.92
C ASN A 96 -26.70 53.59 -17.38
N GLY A 97 -27.72 52.95 -17.95
CA GLY A 97 -27.69 51.56 -18.41
C GLY A 97 -28.34 50.55 -17.46
N TYR A 98 -28.83 50.96 -16.30
CA TYR A 98 -29.61 50.11 -15.41
C TYR A 98 -30.95 49.75 -16.06
N ARG A 99 -31.33 48.47 -16.02
CA ARG A 99 -32.60 47.98 -16.56
C ARG A 99 -33.25 47.04 -15.55
N TYR A 100 -34.54 47.22 -15.27
CA TYR A 100 -35.36 46.30 -14.50
C TYR A 100 -36.59 45.90 -15.31
N GLU A 101 -36.78 44.61 -15.55
CA GLU A 101 -38.01 44.06 -16.12
C GLU A 101 -38.67 43.13 -15.10
N GLY A 102 -39.86 43.47 -14.61
CA GLY A 102 -40.49 42.66 -13.57
C GLY A 102 -41.78 43.26 -13.02
N GLN A 103 -42.12 42.81 -11.82
CA GLN A 103 -43.30 43.27 -11.09
C GLN A 103 -42.97 44.52 -10.26
N PHE A 104 -43.95 45.42 -10.16
CA PHE A 104 -43.88 46.66 -9.41
C PHE A 104 -45.08 46.76 -8.47
N HIS A 105 -44.85 47.28 -7.27
CA HIS A 105 -45.89 47.63 -6.33
C HIS A 105 -45.59 49.00 -5.73
N ASN A 106 -46.51 49.95 -5.95
CA ASN A 106 -46.44 51.33 -5.45
C ASN A 106 -45.09 52.01 -5.75
N GLY A 107 -44.58 51.83 -6.97
CA GLY A 107 -43.33 52.44 -7.43
C GLY A 107 -42.07 51.63 -7.13
N LEU A 108 -42.15 50.56 -6.33
CA LEU A 108 -41.00 49.72 -5.97
C LEU A 108 -41.03 48.39 -6.72
N SER A 109 -39.86 47.91 -7.13
CA SER A 109 -39.70 46.56 -7.66
C SER A 109 -40.04 45.52 -6.59
N GLU A 110 -40.96 44.61 -6.91
CA GLU A 110 -41.44 43.55 -6.00
C GLU A 110 -41.81 42.31 -6.81
N GLY A 111 -41.66 41.09 -6.27
CA GLY A 111 -41.93 39.85 -6.98
C GLY A 111 -40.81 39.44 -7.93
N ARG A 112 -41.12 38.65 -8.97
CA ARG A 112 -40.09 38.17 -9.90
C ARG A 112 -39.70 39.21 -10.95
N GLY A 113 -38.40 39.39 -11.14
CA GLY A 113 -37.85 40.28 -12.16
C GLY A 113 -36.44 39.94 -12.61
N GLU A 114 -36.01 40.63 -13.66
CA GLU A 114 -34.70 40.58 -14.28
C GLU A 114 -34.05 41.96 -14.23
N ILE A 115 -32.85 42.05 -13.67
CA ILE A 115 -32.10 43.29 -13.45
C ILE A 115 -30.80 43.21 -14.21
N HIS A 116 -30.53 44.21 -15.06
CA HIS A 116 -29.22 44.43 -15.68
C HIS A 116 -28.61 45.66 -15.05
N TYR A 117 -27.43 45.50 -14.44
CA TYR A 117 -26.68 46.59 -13.86
C TYR A 117 -25.68 47.17 -14.86
N THR A 118 -25.23 48.39 -14.58
CA THR A 118 -24.32 49.15 -15.44
C THR A 118 -22.92 48.54 -15.55
N ASP A 119 -22.53 47.70 -14.60
CA ASP A 119 -21.27 46.96 -14.58
C ASP A 119 -21.35 45.61 -15.31
N GLY A 120 -22.52 45.27 -15.89
CA GLY A 120 -22.78 44.01 -16.59
C GLY A 120 -23.27 42.87 -15.70
N LEU A 121 -23.45 43.11 -14.40
CA LEU A 121 -24.07 42.14 -13.49
C LEU A 121 -25.55 41.93 -13.89
N VAL A 122 -26.00 40.68 -13.89
CA VAL A 122 -27.39 40.32 -14.21
C VAL A 122 -27.99 39.53 -13.06
N TYR A 123 -29.16 39.94 -12.57
CA TYR A 123 -29.92 39.20 -11.57
C TYR A 123 -31.28 38.78 -12.13
N VAL A 124 -31.66 37.52 -11.94
CA VAL A 124 -32.98 36.99 -12.28
C VAL A 124 -33.54 36.27 -11.05
N GLY A 125 -34.61 36.77 -10.45
CA GLY A 125 -35.14 36.16 -9.22
C GLY A 125 -36.21 36.98 -8.51
N ASP A 126 -36.43 36.62 -7.26
CA ASP A 126 -37.37 37.25 -6.35
C ASP A 126 -36.79 38.56 -5.79
N VAL A 127 -37.58 39.64 -5.87
CA VAL A 127 -37.24 40.98 -5.42
C VAL A 127 -38.28 41.43 -4.40
N ASP A 128 -37.86 42.03 -3.29
CA ASP A 128 -38.74 42.64 -2.30
C ASP A 128 -38.22 44.03 -1.93
N GLN A 129 -39.07 45.04 -2.08
CA GLN A 129 -38.72 46.46 -1.83
C GLN A 129 -37.42 46.90 -2.53
N GLY A 130 -37.16 46.39 -3.73
CA GLY A 130 -35.93 46.67 -4.50
C GLY A 130 -34.68 45.89 -4.07
N TYR A 131 -34.77 44.99 -3.08
CA TYR A 131 -33.69 44.08 -2.69
C TYR A 131 -33.87 42.70 -3.33
N TRP A 132 -32.78 42.02 -3.67
CA TRP A 132 -32.80 40.58 -3.93
C TRP A 132 -33.15 39.86 -2.62
N ASP A 133 -34.32 39.24 -2.58
CA ASP A 133 -34.88 38.59 -1.39
C ASP A 133 -35.76 37.41 -1.81
N GLY A 134 -35.37 36.19 -1.43
CA GLY A 134 -35.96 34.96 -1.94
C GLY A 134 -35.00 34.20 -2.86
N THR A 135 -35.51 33.52 -3.88
CA THR A 135 -34.69 32.67 -4.76
C THR A 135 -34.29 33.40 -6.04
N GLY A 136 -33.06 33.20 -6.49
CA GLY A 136 -32.61 33.84 -7.73
C GLY A 136 -31.32 33.30 -8.31
N THR A 137 -30.91 33.90 -9.41
CA THR A 137 -29.66 33.66 -10.11
C THR A 137 -28.95 35.00 -10.32
N LEU A 138 -27.71 35.10 -9.85
CA LEU A 138 -26.84 36.26 -10.07
C LEU A 138 -25.68 35.85 -10.98
N THR A 139 -25.55 36.50 -12.13
CA THR A 139 -24.49 36.26 -13.11
C THR A 139 -23.56 37.48 -13.19
N TYR A 140 -22.27 37.23 -12.99
CA TYR A 140 -21.22 38.23 -13.08
C TYR A 140 -20.69 38.37 -14.53
N PRO A 141 -20.14 39.53 -14.91
CA PRO A 141 -19.57 39.76 -16.25
C PRO A 141 -18.43 38.80 -16.62
N ASP A 142 -17.73 38.25 -15.62
CA ASP A 142 -16.63 37.30 -15.79
C ASP A 142 -17.10 35.83 -15.92
N GLY A 143 -18.41 35.61 -15.96
CA GLY A 143 -19.01 34.28 -16.11
C GLY A 143 -19.21 33.51 -14.81
N ARG A 144 -18.85 34.09 -13.64
CA ARG A 144 -19.23 33.50 -12.35
C ARG A 144 -20.74 33.60 -12.15
N ARG A 145 -21.34 32.61 -11.48
CA ARG A 145 -22.78 32.59 -11.23
C ARG A 145 -23.11 32.00 -9.87
N TYR A 146 -24.05 32.64 -9.17
CA TYR A 146 -24.68 32.08 -7.98
C TYR A 146 -26.14 31.76 -8.25
N GLU A 147 -26.59 30.59 -7.81
CA GLU A 147 -27.99 30.15 -7.85
C GLU A 147 -28.40 29.72 -6.45
N GLY A 148 -29.36 30.41 -5.82
CA GLY A 148 -29.74 30.08 -4.45
C GLY A 148 -30.60 31.14 -3.77
N ASP A 149 -30.57 31.11 -2.44
CA ASP A 149 -31.35 32.03 -1.60
C ASP A 149 -30.61 33.36 -1.38
N PHE A 150 -31.38 34.43 -1.37
CA PHE A 150 -30.91 35.79 -1.15
C PHE A 150 -31.67 36.40 0.03
N LYS A 151 -30.95 37.21 0.82
CA LYS A 151 -31.55 38.10 1.82
C LYS A 151 -30.87 39.45 1.77
N LEU A 152 -31.64 40.52 1.54
CA LEU A 152 -31.12 41.90 1.50
C LEU A 152 -29.85 42.04 0.63
N ASN A 153 -29.93 41.55 -0.62
CA ASN A 153 -28.83 41.56 -1.60
C ASN A 153 -27.61 40.67 -1.26
N GLN A 154 -27.70 39.78 -0.26
CA GLN A 154 -26.61 38.86 0.10
C GLN A 154 -27.02 37.41 -0.12
N PHE A 155 -26.04 36.56 -0.45
CA PHE A 155 -26.25 35.11 -0.46
C PHE A 155 -26.51 34.62 0.97
N GLU A 156 -27.59 33.88 1.15
CA GLU A 156 -28.03 33.31 2.42
C GLU A 156 -28.58 31.90 2.14
N GLY A 157 -28.83 31.09 3.17
CA GLY A 157 -29.52 29.81 2.97
C GLY A 157 -28.75 28.85 2.07
N SER A 158 -29.43 28.13 1.18
CA SER A 158 -28.81 27.14 0.29
C SER A 158 -28.48 27.74 -1.07
N GLY A 159 -27.34 27.36 -1.64
CA GLY A 159 -26.99 27.81 -2.99
C GLY A 159 -25.92 26.99 -3.69
N ARG A 160 -25.70 27.32 -4.96
CA ARG A 160 -24.68 26.77 -5.85
C ARG A 160 -23.85 27.92 -6.41
N TRP A 161 -22.53 27.80 -6.29
CA TRP A 161 -21.56 28.72 -6.88
C TRP A 161 -20.90 28.06 -8.08
N TYR A 162 -20.92 28.75 -9.21
CA TYR A 162 -20.30 28.34 -10.46
C TYR A 162 -19.17 29.30 -10.81
N GLU A 163 -18.01 28.73 -11.15
CA GLU A 163 -16.85 29.44 -11.67
C GLU A 163 -16.70 29.04 -13.14
N GLN A 164 -16.92 29.96 -14.09
CA GLN A 164 -16.88 29.67 -15.55
C GLN A 164 -17.76 28.46 -15.95
N ASP A 165 -19.02 28.46 -15.50
CA ASP A 165 -20.00 27.36 -15.67
C ASP A 165 -19.62 26.01 -15.03
N GLN A 166 -18.51 25.91 -14.29
CA GLN A 166 -18.17 24.74 -13.49
C GLN A 166 -18.64 24.91 -12.05
N LEU A 167 -19.36 23.92 -11.51
CA LEU A 167 -19.79 23.93 -10.12
C LEU A 167 -18.56 23.93 -9.21
N SER A 168 -18.38 24.98 -8.42
CA SER A 168 -17.27 25.14 -7.49
C SER A 168 -17.72 24.95 -6.03
N TYR A 169 -18.97 25.25 -5.70
CA TYR A 169 -19.52 24.97 -4.37
C TYR A 169 -21.02 24.71 -4.42
N VAL A 170 -21.49 23.78 -3.57
CA VAL A 170 -22.90 23.59 -3.26
C VAL A 170 -23.07 23.41 -1.76
N GLY A 171 -23.93 24.20 -1.14
CA GLY A 171 -24.10 24.14 0.31
C GLY A 171 -24.76 25.38 0.88
N GLU A 172 -24.54 25.60 2.17
CA GLU A 172 -25.12 26.72 2.90
C GLU A 172 -24.25 27.99 2.80
N PHE A 173 -24.91 29.14 2.76
CA PHE A 173 -24.33 30.47 2.73
C PHE A 173 -24.86 31.30 3.90
N LYS A 174 -23.98 32.14 4.45
CA LYS A 174 -24.37 33.14 5.45
C LYS A 174 -23.64 34.43 5.18
N SER A 175 -24.38 35.51 4.93
CA SER A 175 -23.82 36.82 4.61
C SER A 175 -22.75 36.76 3.49
N GLY A 176 -23.06 36.05 2.41
CA GLY A 176 -22.20 35.95 1.22
C GLY A 176 -21.02 34.95 1.33
N GLN A 177 -20.86 34.24 2.45
CA GLN A 177 -19.74 33.29 2.65
C GLN A 177 -20.24 31.87 2.80
N TYR A 178 -19.44 30.88 2.38
CA TYR A 178 -19.71 29.47 2.66
C TYR A 178 -19.83 29.25 4.17
N HIS A 179 -20.90 28.58 4.58
CA HIS A 179 -21.23 28.31 5.96
C HIS A 179 -21.92 26.94 6.05
N GLY A 180 -22.20 26.45 7.26
CA GLY A 180 -22.99 25.23 7.45
C GLY A 180 -22.36 24.03 6.74
N ARG A 181 -23.17 23.14 6.16
CA ARG A 181 -22.68 21.98 5.39
C ARG A 181 -22.59 22.31 3.90
N GLY A 182 -21.58 21.76 3.23
CA GLY A 182 -21.44 21.89 1.79
C GLY A 182 -20.39 20.99 1.17
N VAL A 183 -20.29 21.08 -0.15
CA VAL A 183 -19.29 20.42 -0.98
C VAL A 183 -18.58 21.48 -1.81
N ALA A 184 -17.26 21.58 -1.68
CA ALA A 184 -16.40 22.42 -2.51
C ALA A 184 -15.66 21.55 -3.53
N TYR A 185 -15.65 22.00 -4.79
CA TYR A 185 -14.96 21.38 -5.92
C TYR A 185 -13.84 22.29 -6.38
N TYR A 186 -12.68 21.70 -6.66
CA TYR A 186 -11.47 22.43 -7.06
C TYR A 186 -11.06 22.09 -8.49
N GLN A 187 -10.36 23.04 -9.13
CA GLN A 187 -9.90 22.90 -10.51
C GLN A 187 -8.90 21.75 -10.71
N ASP A 188 -8.17 21.37 -9.65
CA ASP A 188 -7.25 20.23 -9.69
C ASP A 188 -7.98 18.87 -9.65
N GLY A 189 -9.30 18.85 -9.44
CA GLY A 189 -10.12 17.65 -9.30
C GLY A 189 -10.34 17.21 -7.86
N SER A 190 -9.70 17.85 -6.88
CA SER A 190 -9.95 17.58 -5.47
C SER A 190 -11.32 18.10 -5.01
N ARG A 191 -11.83 17.54 -3.92
CA ARG A 191 -13.09 17.98 -3.31
C ARG A 191 -13.06 17.90 -1.80
N TYR A 192 -13.79 18.81 -1.17
CA TYR A 192 -14.08 18.77 0.26
C TYR A 192 -15.58 18.65 0.49
N THR A 193 -15.99 17.75 1.38
CA THR A 193 -17.37 17.59 1.84
C THR A 193 -17.40 17.70 3.35
N GLY A 194 -18.04 18.72 3.91
CA GLY A 194 -18.03 18.92 5.35
C GLY A 194 -18.64 20.23 5.80
N GLN A 195 -18.21 20.70 6.97
CA GLN A 195 -18.73 21.94 7.56
C GLN A 195 -17.83 23.13 7.23
N PHE A 196 -18.46 24.30 7.10
CA PHE A 196 -17.81 25.57 6.78
C PHE A 196 -18.16 26.62 7.82
N ILE A 197 -17.15 27.41 8.21
CA ILE A 197 -17.33 28.65 8.97
C ILE A 197 -16.56 29.76 8.26
N LYS A 198 -17.28 30.77 7.76
CA LYS A 198 -16.69 31.95 7.09
C LYS A 198 -15.77 31.56 5.93
N GLY A 199 -16.22 30.63 5.09
CA GLY A 199 -15.44 30.15 3.94
C GLY A 199 -14.34 29.14 4.25
N GLN A 200 -14.14 28.75 5.52
CA GLN A 200 -13.08 27.83 5.93
C GLN A 200 -13.65 26.48 6.33
N TYR A 201 -12.96 25.38 6.01
CA TYR A 201 -13.29 24.06 6.53
C TYR A 201 -13.22 24.06 8.04
N HIS A 202 -14.23 23.47 8.65
CA HIS A 202 -14.36 23.39 10.10
C HIS A 202 -15.12 22.13 10.50
N GLY A 203 -14.93 21.68 11.75
CA GLY A 203 -15.64 20.51 12.27
C GLY A 203 -15.31 19.24 11.51
N THR A 204 -16.27 18.33 11.39
CA THR A 204 -16.08 17.05 10.69
C THR A 204 -16.25 17.21 9.19
N GLY A 205 -15.36 16.61 8.40
CA GLY A 205 -15.50 16.55 6.95
C GLY A 205 -14.62 15.49 6.32
N SER A 206 -14.65 15.45 5.00
CA SER A 206 -13.80 14.59 4.20
C SER A 206 -13.21 15.37 3.04
N TYR A 207 -11.92 15.16 2.79
CA TYR A 207 -11.17 15.75 1.69
C TYR A 207 -10.61 14.64 0.81
N GLU A 208 -10.91 14.69 -0.48
CA GLU A 208 -10.42 13.76 -1.48
C GLU A 208 -9.51 14.48 -2.46
N THR A 209 -8.29 13.99 -2.64
CA THR A 209 -7.34 14.51 -3.61
C THR A 209 -7.69 14.02 -5.02
N ALA A 210 -7.18 14.70 -6.05
CA ALA A 210 -7.34 14.26 -7.43
C ALA A 210 -6.68 12.89 -7.72
N ALA A 211 -5.72 12.48 -6.89
CA ALA A 211 -5.05 11.19 -6.98
C ALA A 211 -5.86 10.05 -6.33
N GLY A 212 -6.92 10.36 -5.57
CA GLY A 212 -7.77 9.39 -4.88
C GLY A 212 -7.44 9.17 -3.41
N ASP A 213 -6.52 9.95 -2.82
CA ASP A 213 -6.29 9.91 -1.38
C ASP A 213 -7.44 10.60 -0.66
N LEU A 214 -7.93 9.97 0.41
CA LEU A 214 -9.10 10.41 1.16
C LEU A 214 -8.74 10.61 2.62
N TYR A 215 -8.90 11.83 3.12
CA TYR A 215 -8.96 12.10 4.55
C TYR A 215 -10.42 12.21 5.00
N ASP A 216 -10.77 11.57 6.11
CA ASP A 216 -12.03 11.72 6.83
C ASP A 216 -11.72 12.01 8.30
N GLY A 217 -12.09 13.18 8.80
CA GLY A 217 -11.71 13.62 10.15
C GLY A 217 -12.08 15.05 10.49
N GLU A 218 -11.33 15.64 11.42
CA GLU A 218 -11.60 16.97 11.95
C GLU A 218 -10.78 18.06 11.23
N PHE A 219 -11.42 19.21 11.05
CA PHE A 219 -10.88 20.38 10.38
C PHE A 219 -10.99 21.61 11.28
N VAL A 220 -9.93 22.41 11.33
CA VAL A 220 -9.95 23.74 11.94
C VAL A 220 -9.26 24.72 11.00
N ASN A 221 -10.02 25.70 10.49
CA ASN A 221 -9.50 26.78 9.66
C ASN A 221 -8.74 26.29 8.42
N ASN A 222 -9.29 25.29 7.72
CA ASN A 222 -8.70 24.58 6.57
C ASN A 222 -7.55 23.60 6.89
N THR A 223 -7.21 23.39 8.16
CA THR A 223 -6.16 22.45 8.58
C THR A 223 -6.74 21.14 9.09
N PHE A 224 -6.14 20.03 8.65
CA PHE A 224 -6.33 18.67 9.14
C PHE A 224 -5.85 18.58 10.58
N THR A 225 -6.73 18.24 11.50
CA THR A 225 -6.38 18.18 12.92
C THR A 225 -7.18 17.08 13.62
N GLY A 226 -6.78 16.73 14.84
CA GLY A 226 -7.53 15.80 15.68
C GLY A 226 -7.60 14.41 15.07
N LYS A 227 -8.70 13.70 15.35
CA LYS A 227 -8.84 12.29 14.97
C LYS A 227 -9.36 12.16 13.55
N GLY A 228 -8.79 11.22 12.79
CA GLY A 228 -9.24 10.95 11.44
C GLY A 228 -8.77 9.61 10.89
N VAL A 229 -9.01 9.45 9.59
CA VAL A 229 -8.57 8.33 8.77
C VAL A 229 -8.04 8.89 7.46
N ILE A 230 -6.84 8.48 7.05
CA ILE A 230 -6.36 8.64 5.68
C ILE A 230 -6.42 7.27 4.99
N ALA A 231 -7.10 7.20 3.85
CA ALA A 231 -7.00 6.10 2.91
C ALA A 231 -6.23 6.59 1.69
N PHE A 232 -5.10 5.96 1.38
CA PHE A 232 -4.26 6.33 0.25
C PHE A 232 -4.67 5.52 -0.98
N ALA A 233 -4.50 6.10 -2.16
CA ALA A 233 -4.82 5.45 -3.44
C ALA A 233 -3.97 4.19 -3.69
N ASP A 234 -2.80 4.08 -3.05
CA ASP A 234 -1.90 2.92 -3.12
C ASP A 234 -2.32 1.74 -2.20
N GLY A 235 -3.43 1.87 -1.48
CA GLY A 235 -3.96 0.84 -0.58
C GLY A 235 -3.53 1.02 0.89
N ARG A 236 -2.59 1.91 1.19
CA ARG A 236 -2.22 2.22 2.57
C ARG A 236 -3.38 2.89 3.31
N ARG A 237 -3.41 2.72 4.64
CA ARG A 237 -4.42 3.33 5.51
C ARG A 237 -3.82 3.77 6.83
N GLN A 238 -4.11 4.99 7.25
CA GLN A 238 -3.71 5.52 8.56
C GLN A 238 -4.93 5.91 9.38
N VAL A 239 -4.95 5.55 10.65
CA VAL A 239 -6.00 5.90 11.62
C VAL A 239 -5.33 6.46 12.86
N GLY A 240 -5.77 7.60 13.34
CA GLY A 240 -5.18 8.17 14.55
C GLY A 240 -5.41 9.66 14.64
N GLU A 241 -4.50 10.31 15.35
CA GLU A 241 -4.40 11.76 15.42
C GLU A 241 -3.55 12.30 14.25
N PHE A 242 -3.95 13.47 13.73
CA PHE A 242 -3.31 14.13 12.61
C PHE A 242 -3.06 15.60 12.90
N GLU A 243 -1.97 16.13 12.36
CA GLU A 243 -1.68 17.56 12.34
C GLU A 243 -1.06 17.91 10.99
N ASN A 244 -1.57 18.93 10.28
CA ASN A 244 -0.99 19.41 9.02
C ASN A 244 -0.74 18.31 7.95
N TRP A 245 -1.69 17.38 7.77
CA TRP A 245 -1.61 16.21 6.87
C TRP A 245 -0.67 15.06 7.29
N THR A 246 0.04 15.18 8.41
CA THR A 246 0.90 14.10 8.89
C THR A 246 0.25 13.41 10.10
N ALA A 247 0.45 12.11 10.22
CA ALA A 247 0.08 11.39 11.43
C ALA A 247 0.91 11.93 12.61
N HIS A 248 0.23 12.27 13.70
CA HIS A 248 0.84 12.84 14.90
C HIS A 248 0.10 12.30 16.12
N GLY A 249 0.82 11.81 17.13
CA GLY A 249 0.18 11.21 18.31
C GLY A 249 -0.14 9.73 18.10
N ASP A 250 -1.08 9.19 18.87
CA ASP A 250 -1.37 7.76 18.85
C ASP A 250 -2.15 7.36 17.58
N GLY A 251 -1.72 6.28 16.94
CA GLY A 251 -2.32 5.82 15.70
C GLY A 251 -1.93 4.40 15.28
N VAL A 252 -2.48 4.02 14.14
CA VAL A 252 -2.20 2.78 13.41
C VAL A 252 -2.01 3.12 11.94
N GLU A 253 -0.85 2.77 11.40
CA GLU A 253 -0.61 2.74 9.96
C GLU A 253 -0.69 1.30 9.47
N THR A 254 -1.44 1.07 8.39
CA THR A 254 -1.49 -0.19 7.66
C THR A 254 -0.91 0.05 6.28
N ASP A 255 0.15 -0.66 5.93
CA ASP A 255 0.75 -0.55 4.60
C ASP A 255 -0.09 -1.29 3.53
N ALA A 256 0.35 -1.25 2.26
CA ALA A 256 -0.38 -1.85 1.15
C ALA A 256 -0.40 -3.39 1.20
N ASP A 257 0.57 -3.99 1.90
CA ASP A 257 0.69 -5.44 2.09
C ASP A 257 -0.13 -5.92 3.30
N GLY A 258 -0.71 -4.99 4.07
CA GLY A 258 -1.53 -5.27 5.23
C GLY A 258 -0.78 -5.30 6.56
N ASN A 259 0.50 -4.96 6.59
CA ASN A 259 1.28 -4.90 7.82
C ASN A 259 0.88 -3.66 8.63
N GLN A 260 0.79 -3.82 9.95
CA GLN A 260 0.32 -2.78 10.86
C GLN A 260 1.45 -2.25 11.74
N TYR A 261 1.58 -0.93 11.81
CA TYR A 261 2.45 -0.19 12.71
C TYR A 261 1.59 0.57 13.70
N ILE A 262 1.74 0.26 14.98
CA ILE A 262 0.88 0.75 16.06
C ILE A 262 1.76 1.51 17.06
N GLY A 263 1.41 2.76 17.36
CA GLY A 263 2.12 3.52 18.37
C GLY A 263 1.98 5.02 18.18
N ARG A 264 2.96 5.76 18.69
CA ARG A 264 2.96 7.21 18.63
C ARG A 264 3.78 7.73 17.45
N PHE A 265 3.11 8.41 16.53
CA PHE A 265 3.69 9.02 15.34
C PHE A 265 4.12 10.47 15.62
N ASP A 266 5.22 10.86 15.00
CA ASP A 266 5.72 12.23 14.95
C ASP A 266 6.16 12.52 13.51
N ASP A 267 5.56 13.54 12.89
CA ASP A 267 5.71 13.84 11.45
C ASP A 267 5.53 12.62 10.53
N GLY A 268 4.52 11.79 10.83
CA GLY A 268 4.21 10.60 10.05
C GLY A 268 5.16 9.42 10.25
N MET A 269 6.08 9.49 11.22
CA MET A 269 7.02 8.41 11.51
C MET A 269 6.87 7.88 12.94
N LEU A 270 6.93 6.56 13.07
CA LEU A 270 7.05 5.86 14.34
C LEU A 270 8.52 5.91 14.80
N ASN A 271 8.77 6.75 15.81
CA ASN A 271 10.10 7.03 16.38
C ASN A 271 10.15 6.78 17.90
N ALA A 272 9.22 5.98 18.41
CA ALA A 272 9.05 5.69 19.82
C ALA A 272 8.77 4.20 20.03
N GLU A 273 8.42 3.82 21.26
CA GLU A 273 7.86 2.50 21.54
C GLU A 273 6.58 2.27 20.73
N GLY A 274 6.46 1.08 20.17
CA GLY A 274 5.31 0.69 19.37
C GLY A 274 5.20 -0.82 19.21
N GLU A 275 4.26 -1.23 18.38
CA GLU A 275 4.03 -2.60 17.99
C GLU A 275 3.95 -2.69 16.46
N TYR A 276 4.48 -3.79 15.92
CA TYR A 276 4.31 -4.17 14.52
C TYR A 276 3.62 -5.53 14.46
N ILE A 277 2.67 -5.65 13.54
CA ILE A 277 1.94 -6.88 13.25
C ILE A 277 1.99 -7.09 11.73
N GLY A 278 2.82 -8.03 11.28
CA GLY A 278 2.93 -8.43 9.90
C GLY A 278 1.73 -9.24 9.44
N ALA A 279 1.35 -9.11 8.17
CA ALA A 279 0.30 -9.91 7.55
C ALA A 279 0.65 -11.41 7.51
N ASP A 280 1.95 -11.74 7.52
CA ASP A 280 2.52 -13.09 7.60
C ASP A 280 2.49 -13.69 9.03
N GLY A 281 2.10 -12.91 10.04
CA GLY A 281 2.09 -13.32 11.44
C GLY A 281 3.32 -12.90 12.24
N GLU A 282 4.32 -12.25 11.62
CA GLU A 282 5.44 -11.63 12.32
C GLU A 282 4.92 -10.59 13.33
N ARG A 283 5.54 -10.52 14.51
CA ARG A 283 5.20 -9.50 15.49
C ARG A 283 6.45 -8.89 16.08
N TYR A 284 6.39 -7.60 16.38
CA TYR A 284 7.41 -6.91 17.15
C TYR A 284 6.79 -5.96 18.15
N LYS A 285 7.40 -5.83 19.32
CA LYS A 285 7.04 -4.86 20.35
C LYS A 285 8.31 -4.28 20.95
N GLY A 286 8.49 -2.97 20.84
CA GLY A 286 9.68 -2.31 21.35
C GLY A 286 9.91 -0.97 20.67
N GLY A 287 11.15 -0.48 20.73
CA GLY A 287 11.51 0.79 20.14
C GLY A 287 11.49 0.77 18.60
N PHE A 288 11.10 1.90 18.02
CA PHE A 288 11.21 2.19 16.60
C PHE A 288 12.03 3.44 16.35
N SER A 289 12.72 3.45 15.21
CA SER A 289 13.35 4.65 14.65
C SER A 289 13.22 4.59 13.14
N TYR A 290 12.63 5.64 12.54
CA TYR A 290 12.30 5.73 11.13
C TYR A 290 11.50 4.51 10.64
N ASN A 291 10.45 4.12 11.38
CA ASN A 291 9.59 2.96 11.11
C ASN A 291 10.33 1.60 11.13
N ARG A 292 11.53 1.52 11.71
CA ARG A 292 12.31 0.28 11.83
C ARG A 292 12.54 -0.10 13.29
N PHE A 293 12.58 -1.40 13.58
CA PHE A 293 12.92 -1.92 14.91
C PHE A 293 14.27 -1.39 15.36
N ASN A 294 14.31 -0.81 16.56
CA ASN A 294 15.51 -0.16 17.11
C ASN A 294 15.47 -0.16 18.64
N GLY A 295 16.62 -0.27 19.29
CA GLY A 295 16.69 -0.31 20.75
C GLY A 295 16.26 -1.67 21.29
N GLU A 296 15.73 -1.72 22.50
CA GLU A 296 15.26 -2.97 23.09
C GLU A 296 13.88 -3.35 22.53
N GLY A 297 13.66 -4.64 22.30
CA GLY A 297 12.38 -5.13 21.81
C GLY A 297 12.20 -6.64 21.96
N GLU A 298 10.98 -7.06 21.73
CA GLU A 298 10.54 -8.45 21.63
C GLU A 298 10.02 -8.70 20.23
N HIS A 299 10.45 -9.79 19.61
CA HIS A 299 10.14 -10.16 18.23
C HIS A 299 9.69 -11.61 18.19
N TRP A 300 8.63 -11.86 17.44
CA TRP A 300 8.08 -13.19 17.17
C TRP A 300 8.09 -13.39 15.66
N SER A 301 8.75 -14.43 15.19
CA SER A 301 8.71 -14.76 13.76
C SER A 301 7.42 -15.50 13.40
N PRO A 302 7.02 -15.50 12.11
CA PRO A 302 5.91 -16.31 11.61
C PRO A 302 6.05 -17.81 11.95
N GLU A 303 7.29 -18.31 12.03
CA GLU A 303 7.61 -19.71 12.31
C GLU A 303 7.53 -20.09 13.79
N GLY A 304 7.32 -19.11 14.69
CA GLY A 304 7.18 -19.34 16.13
C GLY A 304 8.45 -19.08 16.96
N ASP A 305 9.52 -18.60 16.34
CA ASP A 305 10.71 -18.16 17.08
C ASP A 305 10.40 -16.93 17.91
N TYR A 306 11.08 -16.81 19.04
CA TYR A 306 11.00 -15.65 19.91
C TYR A 306 12.39 -15.05 20.15
N TYR A 307 12.51 -13.74 20.03
CA TYR A 307 13.70 -12.99 20.38
C TYR A 307 13.37 -11.84 21.33
N LYS A 308 14.18 -11.69 22.38
CA LYS A 308 14.15 -10.53 23.27
C LYS A 308 15.53 -9.94 23.40
N GLY A 309 15.71 -8.69 23.01
CA GLY A 309 16.99 -8.01 23.10
C GLY A 309 17.07 -6.78 22.22
N GLN A 310 18.28 -6.44 21.82
CA GLN A 310 18.56 -5.20 21.10
C GLN A 310 18.36 -5.34 19.59
N PHE A 311 17.92 -4.25 18.96
CA PHE A 311 17.70 -4.10 17.53
C PHE A 311 18.40 -2.86 17.03
N ARG A 312 18.86 -2.93 15.77
CA ARG A 312 19.40 -1.78 15.07
C ARG A 312 19.00 -1.85 13.61
N TYR A 313 18.24 -0.85 13.16
CA TYR A 313 17.74 -0.74 11.78
C TYR A 313 17.00 -1.99 11.29
N GLY A 314 16.20 -2.62 12.15
CA GLY A 314 15.41 -3.82 11.82
C GLY A 314 16.09 -5.15 12.16
N SER A 315 17.40 -5.18 12.42
CA SER A 315 18.11 -6.44 12.69
C SER A 315 18.45 -6.62 14.16
N LYS A 316 18.39 -7.88 14.65
CA LYS A 316 18.92 -8.28 15.96
C LYS A 316 20.37 -7.78 16.11
N HIS A 317 20.66 -7.13 17.22
CA HIS A 317 21.94 -6.50 17.51
C HIS A 317 22.23 -6.61 19.01
N GLY A 318 23.48 -6.36 19.43
CA GLY A 318 23.82 -6.27 20.85
C GLY A 318 23.44 -7.52 21.65
N LYS A 319 23.01 -7.37 22.90
CA LYS A 319 22.65 -8.53 23.73
C LYS A 319 21.21 -8.97 23.48
N GLY A 320 20.97 -10.28 23.46
CA GLY A 320 19.61 -10.81 23.38
C GLY A 320 19.52 -12.29 23.70
N ARG A 321 18.29 -12.72 23.99
CA ARG A 321 17.86 -14.10 24.20
C ARG A 321 17.00 -14.51 23.01
N TRP A 322 17.32 -15.63 22.40
CA TRP A 322 16.54 -16.24 21.33
C TRP A 322 16.07 -17.62 21.77
N VAL A 323 14.83 -17.94 21.41
CA VAL A 323 14.18 -19.21 21.65
C VAL A 323 13.59 -19.67 20.32
N ALA A 324 14.04 -20.82 19.83
CA ALA A 324 13.50 -21.49 18.66
C ALA A 324 12.06 -21.95 18.92
N ALA A 325 11.29 -22.14 17.84
CA ALA A 325 9.98 -22.79 17.92
C ALA A 325 10.04 -24.22 18.52
N ASP A 326 11.16 -24.93 18.38
CA ASP A 326 11.35 -26.28 18.93
C ASP A 326 11.84 -26.31 20.40
N GLY A 327 12.13 -25.14 20.98
CA GLY A 327 12.59 -24.98 22.36
C GLY A 327 14.11 -24.84 22.52
N GLU A 328 14.92 -24.90 21.46
CA GLU A 328 16.34 -24.53 21.56
C GLU A 328 16.46 -23.07 22.02
N GLU A 329 17.29 -22.80 23.03
CA GLU A 329 17.45 -21.46 23.58
C GLU A 329 18.93 -21.09 23.69
N TYR A 330 19.25 -19.85 23.36
CA TYR A 330 20.52 -19.25 23.73
C TYR A 330 20.44 -17.76 24.00
N THR A 331 21.27 -17.32 24.94
CA THR A 331 21.52 -15.91 25.23
C THR A 331 22.89 -15.55 24.70
N GLY A 332 23.02 -14.40 24.03
CA GLY A 332 24.27 -14.06 23.38
C GLY A 332 24.35 -12.63 22.87
N THR A 333 25.43 -12.36 22.14
CA THR A 333 25.63 -11.10 21.42
C THR A 333 25.33 -11.31 19.94
N TRP A 334 24.62 -10.37 19.34
CA TRP A 334 24.15 -10.37 17.96
C TRP A 334 24.75 -9.20 17.18
N ARG A 335 25.03 -9.41 15.91
CA ARG A 335 25.47 -8.37 14.98
C ARG A 335 24.84 -8.60 13.62
N GLN A 336 24.04 -7.63 13.17
CA GLN A 336 23.35 -7.67 11.87
C GLN A 336 22.55 -8.97 11.68
N GLY A 337 21.78 -9.36 12.71
CA GLY A 337 20.96 -10.57 12.67
C GLY A 337 21.71 -11.87 12.93
N LYS A 338 23.05 -11.87 13.06
CA LYS A 338 23.86 -13.07 13.31
C LYS A 338 24.33 -13.16 14.75
N LEU A 339 24.26 -14.34 15.35
CA LEU A 339 24.85 -14.63 16.66
C LEU A 339 26.38 -14.64 16.52
N VAL A 340 27.07 -13.81 17.32
CA VAL A 340 28.54 -13.70 17.32
C VAL A 340 29.18 -14.27 18.60
N SER A 341 28.42 -14.39 19.68
CA SER A 341 28.83 -15.10 20.89
C SER A 341 27.59 -15.57 21.65
N ALA A 342 27.69 -16.70 22.36
CA ALA A 342 26.63 -17.23 23.18
C ALA A 342 27.13 -17.54 24.60
N ALA A 343 26.26 -17.44 25.58
CA ALA A 343 26.47 -17.94 26.93
C ALA A 343 26.01 -19.40 27.03
N GLY A 344 26.63 -20.18 27.92
CA GLY A 344 26.27 -21.58 28.14
C GLY A 344 27.11 -22.56 27.32
N SER A 345 26.49 -23.61 26.79
CA SER A 345 27.15 -24.72 26.09
C SER A 345 27.33 -24.51 24.58
N ILE A 346 26.87 -23.40 24.04
CA ILE A 346 27.00 -23.10 22.61
C ILE A 346 28.29 -22.30 22.40
N SER A 347 29.28 -22.95 21.79
CA SER A 347 30.48 -22.29 21.30
C SER A 347 30.18 -21.68 19.92
N VAL A 348 30.54 -20.41 19.73
CA VAL A 348 30.53 -19.77 18.40
C VAL A 348 31.96 -19.38 18.10
N HIS A 349 32.58 -20.12 17.19
CA HIS A 349 33.99 -19.95 16.88
C HIS A 349 34.24 -18.74 15.99
N SER A 350 35.32 -17.99 16.29
CA SER A 350 35.79 -16.91 15.42
C SER A 350 36.42 -17.47 14.14
N PRO A 351 36.52 -16.67 13.06
CA PRO A 351 37.24 -17.08 11.85
C PRO A 351 38.67 -17.56 12.11
N GLU A 352 39.37 -16.95 13.06
CA GLU A 352 40.73 -17.33 13.45
C GLU A 352 40.76 -18.68 14.17
N GLU A 353 39.81 -18.93 15.10
CA GLU A 353 39.69 -20.22 15.78
C GLU A 353 39.34 -21.34 14.82
N ILE A 354 38.46 -21.06 13.84
CA ILE A 354 38.13 -21.98 12.75
C ILE A 354 39.38 -22.35 11.96
N ALA A 355 40.18 -21.36 11.57
CA ALA A 355 41.39 -21.58 10.79
C ALA A 355 42.40 -22.46 11.55
N GLU A 356 42.65 -22.15 12.82
CA GLU A 356 43.53 -22.95 13.69
C GLU A 356 43.00 -24.38 13.88
N HIS A 357 41.70 -24.53 14.15
CA HIS A 357 41.08 -25.84 14.30
C HIS A 357 41.16 -26.67 13.01
N ALA A 358 40.95 -26.04 11.86
CA ALA A 358 41.06 -26.68 10.55
C ALA A 358 42.47 -27.22 10.27
N LEU A 359 43.51 -26.50 10.69
CA LEU A 359 44.90 -26.90 10.47
C LEU A 359 45.32 -28.12 11.31
N TYR A 360 44.87 -28.21 12.56
CA TYR A 360 45.42 -29.19 13.51
C TYR A 360 44.46 -30.32 13.90
N GLN A 361 43.14 -30.12 13.80
CA GLN A 361 42.15 -31.07 14.35
C GLN A 361 41.27 -31.73 13.28
N GLN A 362 41.12 -31.14 12.11
CA GLN A 362 40.19 -31.66 11.10
C GLN A 362 40.64 -32.93 10.39
N LEU A 363 41.94 -33.11 10.16
CA LEU A 363 42.43 -34.35 9.56
C LEU A 363 42.20 -35.58 10.48
N PRO A 364 42.59 -35.56 11.77
CA PRO A 364 42.26 -36.65 12.69
C PRO A 364 40.75 -36.92 12.80
N LEU A 365 39.93 -35.87 12.86
CA LEU A 365 38.47 -36.00 12.95
C LEU A 365 37.87 -36.66 11.70
N LEU A 366 38.35 -36.29 10.50
CA LEU A 366 37.96 -36.93 9.26
C LEU A 366 38.36 -38.41 9.25
N GLU A 367 39.62 -38.73 9.55
CA GLU A 367 40.10 -40.12 9.56
C GLU A 367 39.33 -40.99 10.55
N GLN A 368 39.03 -40.47 11.74
CA GLN A 368 38.20 -41.16 12.72
C GLN A 368 36.77 -41.40 12.21
N THR A 369 36.20 -40.44 11.48
CA THR A 369 34.86 -40.57 10.89
C THR A 369 34.84 -41.62 9.77
N LEU A 370 35.83 -41.58 8.88
CA LEU A 370 35.96 -42.55 7.78
C LEU A 370 36.16 -43.98 8.30
N ALA A 371 36.94 -44.15 9.37
CA ALA A 371 37.22 -45.46 9.98
C ALA A 371 36.00 -46.13 10.63
N LYS A 372 34.93 -45.37 10.93
CA LYS A 372 33.70 -45.92 11.54
C LYS A 372 32.79 -46.61 10.52
N VAL A 373 32.97 -46.35 9.23
CA VAL A 373 32.13 -46.95 8.18
C VAL A 373 32.39 -48.45 8.10
N LYS A 374 31.32 -49.24 8.25
CA LYS A 374 31.39 -50.70 8.15
C LYS A 374 31.16 -51.18 6.71
N PRO A 375 31.78 -52.30 6.30
CA PRO A 375 31.43 -52.99 5.06
C PRO A 375 29.95 -53.35 5.02
N GLY A 376 29.38 -53.30 3.82
CA GLY A 376 28.02 -53.73 3.58
C GLY A 376 27.85 -55.25 3.62
N ASN A 377 26.61 -55.70 3.61
CA ASN A 377 26.21 -57.10 3.59
C ASN A 377 25.84 -57.55 2.18
N ASP A 378 26.62 -58.46 1.60
CA ASP A 378 26.44 -58.99 0.24
C ASP A 378 25.07 -59.68 -0.03
N ASN A 379 24.23 -59.87 0.98
CA ASN A 379 22.91 -60.50 0.84
C ASN A 379 21.74 -59.50 0.90
N GLN A 380 22.00 -58.21 1.09
CA GLN A 380 20.98 -57.18 1.24
C GLN A 380 21.44 -55.89 0.57
N VAL A 381 20.54 -55.21 -0.12
CA VAL A 381 20.83 -53.87 -0.66
C VAL A 381 20.95 -52.88 0.51
N GLU A 382 22.07 -52.22 0.72
CA GLU A 382 22.18 -51.25 1.81
C GLU A 382 22.21 -49.81 1.32
N LEU A 383 21.74 -48.90 2.18
CA LEU A 383 21.70 -47.46 1.90
C LEU A 383 22.88 -46.78 2.61
N PHE A 384 23.94 -46.51 1.85
CA PHE A 384 25.08 -45.73 2.33
C PHE A 384 24.77 -44.25 2.18
N THR A 385 24.96 -43.44 3.23
CA THR A 385 24.63 -42.00 3.19
C THR A 385 25.88 -41.14 3.27
N LEU A 386 25.98 -40.17 2.37
CA LEU A 386 26.88 -39.04 2.50
C LEU A 386 26.04 -37.76 2.48
N ALA A 387 26.02 -37.03 3.58
CA ALA A 387 25.31 -35.76 3.64
C ALA A 387 26.25 -34.63 4.05
N LEU A 388 26.17 -33.49 3.37
CA LEU A 388 27.01 -32.33 3.65
C LEU A 388 26.27 -30.99 3.64
N GLY A 389 26.48 -30.21 4.70
CA GLY A 389 26.09 -28.81 4.80
C GLY A 389 27.33 -27.94 4.61
N SER A 390 27.51 -27.35 3.42
CA SER A 390 28.83 -26.83 3.02
C SER A 390 29.02 -25.32 3.18
N TYR A 391 28.06 -24.60 3.75
CA TYR A 391 28.16 -23.15 3.99
C TYR A 391 28.14 -22.86 5.49
N GLY A 392 29.24 -22.34 6.04
CA GLY A 392 29.43 -22.18 7.49
C GLY A 392 28.95 -20.86 8.08
N SER A 393 28.62 -19.87 7.24
CA SER A 393 28.12 -18.57 7.73
C SER A 393 26.68 -18.63 8.25
N GLU A 394 25.85 -19.56 7.77
CA GLU A 394 24.44 -19.77 8.13
C GLU A 394 24.28 -21.20 8.65
N GLU A 395 23.72 -21.33 9.85
CA GLU A 395 23.63 -22.61 10.56
C GLU A 395 22.44 -23.47 10.13
N VAL A 396 21.53 -22.95 9.29
CA VAL A 396 20.39 -23.72 8.75
C VAL A 396 20.89 -24.98 8.04
N PHE A 397 21.98 -24.88 7.29
CA PHE A 397 22.56 -26.02 6.58
C PHE A 397 23.06 -27.10 7.54
N ASN A 398 23.70 -26.70 8.65
CA ASN A 398 24.14 -27.63 9.70
C ASN A 398 22.96 -28.24 10.46
N ARG A 399 21.90 -27.47 10.74
CA ARG A 399 20.65 -27.97 11.36
C ARG A 399 19.96 -29.03 10.49
N GLU A 400 19.91 -28.83 9.18
CA GLU A 400 19.39 -29.85 8.26
C GLU A 400 20.21 -31.15 8.33
N ILE A 401 21.54 -31.05 8.36
CA ILE A 401 22.41 -32.23 8.51
C ILE A 401 22.18 -32.94 9.84
N ASN A 402 22.01 -32.21 10.94
CA ASN A 402 21.66 -32.79 12.24
C ASN A 402 20.35 -33.60 12.16
N TYR A 403 19.33 -33.02 11.54
CA TYR A 403 18.02 -33.68 11.41
C TYR A 403 18.11 -34.93 10.54
N ILE A 404 18.72 -34.83 9.35
CA ILE A 404 18.83 -35.95 8.41
C ILE A 404 19.64 -37.09 9.04
N GLN A 405 20.70 -36.78 9.77
CA GLN A 405 21.48 -37.79 10.49
C GLN A 405 20.60 -38.60 11.46
N GLN A 406 19.77 -37.92 12.25
CA GLN A 406 18.89 -38.58 13.22
C GLN A 406 17.75 -39.35 12.53
N ASP A 407 17.08 -38.74 11.55
CA ASP A 407 15.97 -39.37 10.83
C ASP A 407 16.43 -40.60 10.05
N PHE A 408 17.54 -40.52 9.30
CA PHE A 408 18.01 -41.65 8.50
C PHE A 408 18.52 -42.80 9.37
N GLN A 409 19.20 -42.49 10.48
CA GLN A 409 19.56 -43.50 11.47
C GLN A 409 18.31 -44.22 12.01
N GLN A 410 17.27 -43.48 12.38
CA GLN A 410 16.04 -44.07 12.93
C GLN A 410 15.24 -44.84 11.88
N ARG A 411 15.16 -44.32 10.65
CA ARG A 411 14.29 -44.81 9.59
C ARG A 411 14.89 -45.94 8.78
N PHE A 412 16.20 -45.88 8.54
CA PHE A 412 16.91 -46.82 7.67
C PHE A 412 17.95 -47.65 8.41
N GLY A 413 18.23 -47.37 9.68
CA GLY A 413 19.20 -48.13 10.48
C GLY A 413 20.63 -48.04 9.94
N ASN A 414 20.95 -47.01 9.16
CA ASN A 414 22.18 -46.95 8.38
C ASN A 414 23.31 -46.16 9.07
N GLN A 415 23.29 -46.04 10.40
CA GLN A 415 24.28 -45.25 11.14
C GLN A 415 25.73 -45.69 10.89
N ASP A 416 25.96 -46.98 10.67
CA ASP A 416 27.28 -47.55 10.42
C ASP A 416 27.72 -47.44 8.94
N HIS A 417 26.83 -46.96 8.06
CA HIS A 417 27.04 -46.78 6.62
C HIS A 417 26.94 -45.31 6.20
N SER A 418 27.06 -44.38 7.15
CA SER A 418 26.80 -42.97 6.93
C SER A 418 27.97 -42.07 7.33
N ILE A 419 28.27 -41.08 6.49
CA ILE A 419 29.22 -40.00 6.77
C ILE A 419 28.46 -38.66 6.66
N PHE A 420 28.66 -37.81 7.66
CA PHE A 420 28.08 -36.46 7.70
C PHE A 420 29.21 -35.44 7.80
N LEU A 421 29.21 -34.47 6.89
CA LEU A 421 30.18 -33.36 6.87
C LEU A 421 29.44 -32.04 7.07
N SER A 422 30.04 -31.09 7.76
CA SER A 422 29.39 -29.78 7.94
C SER A 422 30.41 -28.67 8.13
N ASN A 423 30.16 -27.54 7.46
CA ASN A 423 30.78 -26.27 7.80
C ASN A 423 29.83 -25.56 8.76
N SER A 424 30.31 -25.28 9.98
CA SER A 424 29.50 -24.70 11.05
C SER A 424 30.41 -24.00 12.05
N ARG A 425 30.02 -22.78 12.44
CA ARG A 425 30.68 -22.02 13.50
C ARG A 425 30.41 -22.60 14.89
N ARG A 426 29.48 -23.55 15.00
CA ARG A 426 29.03 -24.18 16.25
C ARG A 426 29.44 -25.65 16.41
N ALA A 427 29.76 -26.34 15.31
CA ALA A 427 29.94 -27.79 15.30
C ALA A 427 31.32 -28.27 14.78
N LEU A 428 32.35 -27.41 14.84
CA LEU A 428 33.72 -27.71 14.36
C LEU A 428 34.28 -29.03 14.91
N GLU A 429 34.06 -29.31 16.19
CA GLU A 429 34.61 -30.50 16.86
C GLU A 429 33.72 -31.73 16.67
N GLN A 430 32.48 -31.55 16.22
CA GLN A 430 31.48 -32.62 16.16
C GLN A 430 31.49 -33.35 14.82
N ARG A 431 31.83 -32.65 13.73
CA ARG A 431 31.86 -33.20 12.37
C ARG A 431 33.06 -32.71 11.57
N PRO A 432 33.59 -33.54 10.67
CA PRO A 432 34.58 -33.08 9.73
C PRO A 432 34.00 -31.97 8.82
N LEU A 433 34.84 -31.01 8.47
CA LEU A 433 34.50 -29.93 7.53
C LEU A 433 34.08 -30.50 6.18
N ALA A 434 33.07 -29.88 5.59
CA ALA A 434 32.68 -30.12 4.21
C ALA A 434 33.63 -29.36 3.29
N THR A 435 34.50 -30.11 2.61
CA THR A 435 35.47 -29.59 1.63
C THR A 435 35.49 -30.53 0.42
N LEU A 436 36.03 -30.08 -0.71
CA LEU A 436 36.22 -30.97 -1.87
C LEU A 436 37.05 -32.21 -1.52
N THR A 437 38.05 -32.06 -0.64
CA THR A 437 38.92 -33.16 -0.20
C THR A 437 38.18 -34.17 0.68
N SER A 438 37.43 -33.69 1.68
CA SER A 438 36.66 -34.57 2.56
C SER A 438 35.49 -35.24 1.82
N LEU A 439 34.84 -34.55 0.89
CA LEU A 439 33.85 -35.13 -0.02
C LEU A 439 34.46 -36.28 -0.83
N LYS A 440 35.58 -36.02 -1.52
CA LYS A 440 36.27 -37.04 -2.34
C LYS A 440 36.71 -38.26 -1.52
N LYS A 441 37.32 -38.03 -0.35
CA LYS A 441 37.75 -39.11 0.56
C LYS A 441 36.55 -39.91 1.07
N SER A 442 35.45 -39.24 1.45
CA SER A 442 34.24 -39.89 1.93
C SER A 442 33.60 -40.78 0.86
N LEU A 443 33.48 -40.29 -0.37
CA LEU A 443 32.98 -41.09 -1.50
C LEU A 443 33.83 -42.34 -1.74
N ALA A 444 35.16 -42.19 -1.76
CA ALA A 444 36.07 -43.33 -1.90
C ALA A 444 35.94 -44.35 -0.75
N THR A 445 35.84 -43.88 0.50
CA THR A 445 35.66 -44.77 1.66
C THR A 445 34.34 -45.52 1.60
N LEU A 446 33.22 -44.85 1.28
CA LEU A 446 31.92 -45.52 1.14
C LEU A 446 31.98 -46.55 0.01
N ALA A 447 32.52 -46.19 -1.15
CA ALA A 447 32.65 -47.11 -2.28
C ALA A 447 33.46 -48.37 -1.96
N GLU A 448 34.53 -48.25 -1.17
CA GLU A 448 35.32 -49.42 -0.72
C GLU A 448 34.51 -50.36 0.18
N LYS A 449 33.53 -49.83 0.90
CA LYS A 449 32.68 -50.59 1.83
C LYS A 449 31.38 -51.08 1.22
N MET A 450 30.96 -50.51 0.10
CA MET A 450 29.75 -50.88 -0.62
C MET A 450 29.96 -52.16 -1.44
N ASN A 451 28.91 -52.96 -1.55
CA ASN A 451 28.75 -53.91 -2.65
C ASN A 451 28.38 -53.13 -3.93
N PRO A 452 29.27 -53.05 -4.94
CA PRO A 452 29.07 -52.18 -6.10
C PRO A 452 27.91 -52.61 -7.00
N ASP A 453 27.46 -53.86 -6.89
CA ASP A 453 26.36 -54.39 -7.69
C ASP A 453 24.99 -54.16 -7.07
N GLU A 454 24.93 -53.92 -5.75
CA GLU A 454 23.68 -53.83 -5.00
C GLU A 454 23.50 -52.50 -4.26
N ASP A 455 24.50 -52.03 -3.54
CA ASP A 455 24.33 -50.93 -2.58
C ASP A 455 24.10 -49.57 -3.24
N ILE A 456 23.33 -48.76 -2.54
CA ILE A 456 22.87 -47.45 -3.01
C ILE A 456 23.56 -46.36 -2.20
N LEU A 457 24.23 -45.44 -2.89
CA LEU A 457 24.66 -44.18 -2.28
C LEU A 457 23.50 -43.18 -2.27
N PHE A 458 23.15 -42.68 -1.09
CA PHE A 458 22.36 -41.46 -0.91
C PHE A 458 23.31 -40.29 -0.63
N LEU A 459 23.44 -39.39 -1.59
CA LEU A 459 24.22 -38.16 -1.48
C LEU A 459 23.28 -36.97 -1.28
N TYR A 460 23.40 -36.27 -0.16
CA TYR A 460 22.71 -35.00 0.10
C TYR A 460 23.69 -33.85 0.23
N ILE A 461 23.43 -32.75 -0.48
CA ILE A 461 24.20 -31.51 -0.33
C ILE A 461 23.23 -30.36 -0.08
N THR A 462 23.44 -29.61 0.99
CA THR A 462 22.66 -28.40 1.29
C THR A 462 23.59 -27.20 1.47
N SER A 463 23.34 -26.13 0.71
CA SER A 463 24.18 -24.93 0.67
C SER A 463 23.53 -23.82 -0.16
N HIS A 464 24.26 -22.72 -0.34
CA HIS A 464 24.01 -21.80 -1.45
C HIS A 464 24.48 -22.41 -2.79
N GLY A 465 23.91 -21.88 -3.87
CA GLY A 465 24.33 -22.21 -5.23
C GLY A 465 24.18 -21.01 -6.14
N SER A 466 24.76 -21.12 -7.32
CA SER A 466 24.92 -20.01 -8.25
C SER A 466 24.62 -20.41 -9.69
N ALA A 467 24.27 -19.42 -10.51
CA ALA A 467 23.87 -19.63 -11.90
C ALA A 467 24.98 -20.22 -12.80
N ASP A 468 26.24 -20.19 -12.36
CA ASP A 468 27.39 -20.83 -13.02
C ASP A 468 27.54 -22.33 -12.65
N GLN A 469 26.47 -22.96 -12.14
CA GLN A 469 26.40 -24.39 -11.81
C GLN A 469 27.41 -24.81 -10.75
N THR A 470 27.53 -23.99 -9.70
CA THR A 470 28.33 -24.32 -8.53
C THR A 470 27.50 -24.36 -7.26
N ILE A 471 27.93 -25.22 -6.34
CA ILE A 471 27.45 -25.27 -4.97
C ILE A 471 28.53 -24.68 -4.08
N SER A 472 28.15 -23.69 -3.26
CA SER A 472 29.11 -22.98 -2.43
C SER A 472 29.68 -23.90 -1.36
N ILE A 473 31.01 -23.86 -1.22
CA ILE A 473 31.72 -24.46 -0.10
C ILE A 473 32.43 -23.32 0.61
N GLU A 474 31.88 -22.89 1.74
CA GLU A 474 32.32 -21.72 2.48
C GLU A 474 32.46 -22.03 3.96
N HIS A 475 33.47 -21.45 4.59
CA HIS A 475 33.54 -21.38 6.03
C HIS A 475 34.35 -20.13 6.43
N PRO A 476 33.85 -19.26 7.32
CA PRO A 476 34.57 -18.05 7.69
C PRO A 476 35.95 -18.39 8.24
N GLY A 477 36.99 -17.73 7.72
CA GLY A 477 38.39 -17.98 8.09
C GLY A 477 39.14 -18.95 7.15
N LEU A 478 38.45 -19.63 6.23
CA LEU A 478 39.04 -20.55 5.27
C LEU A 478 38.79 -20.08 3.83
N SER A 479 39.79 -20.26 2.96
CA SER A 479 39.63 -20.09 1.51
C SER A 479 39.38 -21.46 0.88
N LEU A 480 38.11 -21.74 0.58
CA LEU A 480 37.65 -23.02 0.03
C LEU A 480 37.15 -22.81 -1.41
N SER A 481 37.22 -23.87 -2.22
CA SER A 481 36.73 -23.85 -3.60
C SER A 481 35.33 -24.46 -3.67
N ASP A 482 34.45 -23.78 -4.38
CA ASP A 482 33.09 -24.25 -4.64
C ASP A 482 33.08 -25.54 -5.49
N LEU A 483 32.02 -26.32 -5.31
CA LEU A 483 31.83 -27.59 -6.02
C LEU A 483 31.13 -27.34 -7.35
N LYS A 484 31.83 -27.66 -8.45
CA LYS A 484 31.23 -27.66 -9.81
C LYS A 484 30.53 -28.98 -10.10
N ALA A 485 29.49 -28.93 -10.94
CA ALA A 485 28.78 -30.12 -11.42
C ALA A 485 29.72 -31.17 -12.06
N THR A 486 30.67 -30.73 -12.87
CA THR A 486 31.66 -31.61 -13.51
C THR A 486 32.62 -32.24 -12.51
N GLN A 487 33.01 -31.53 -11.45
CA GLN A 487 33.86 -32.09 -10.40
C GLN A 487 33.13 -33.17 -9.61
N LEU A 488 31.87 -32.94 -9.25
CA LEU A 488 31.05 -33.95 -8.57
C LEU A 488 30.90 -35.20 -9.43
N ARG A 489 30.63 -35.03 -10.73
CA ARG A 489 30.58 -36.15 -11.69
C ARG A 489 31.87 -36.96 -11.68
N THR A 490 33.02 -36.29 -11.80
CA THR A 490 34.33 -36.94 -11.78
C THR A 490 34.56 -37.71 -10.48
N MET A 491 34.25 -37.12 -9.32
CA MET A 491 34.43 -37.78 -8.03
C MET A 491 33.58 -39.05 -7.89
N LEU A 492 32.33 -39.03 -8.36
CA LEU A 492 31.44 -40.19 -8.33
C LEU A 492 31.92 -41.31 -9.26
N ASP A 493 32.47 -40.94 -10.43
CA ASP A 493 32.98 -41.89 -11.41
C ASP A 493 34.30 -42.53 -10.98
N GLU A 494 35.21 -41.74 -10.41
CA GLU A 494 36.46 -42.25 -9.80
C GLU A 494 36.19 -43.17 -8.61
N ALA A 495 35.10 -42.95 -7.88
CA ALA A 495 34.68 -43.84 -6.80
C ALA A 495 34.00 -45.12 -7.31
N HIS A 496 33.72 -45.24 -8.62
CA HIS A 496 33.03 -46.39 -9.24
C HIS A 496 31.68 -46.77 -8.60
N ILE A 497 31.01 -45.82 -7.93
CA ILE A 497 29.70 -46.05 -7.33
C ILE A 497 28.66 -46.15 -8.42
N LYS A 498 27.95 -47.27 -8.51
CA LYS A 498 26.96 -47.51 -9.58
C LYS A 498 25.60 -46.90 -9.28
N TRP A 499 25.00 -47.26 -8.14
CA TRP A 499 23.64 -46.87 -7.77
C TRP A 499 23.65 -45.60 -6.92
N ARG A 500 23.00 -44.55 -7.41
CA ARG A 500 23.12 -43.20 -6.85
C ARG A 500 21.74 -42.56 -6.67
N VAL A 501 21.48 -42.03 -5.48
CA VAL A 501 20.42 -41.07 -5.19
C VAL A 501 21.09 -39.77 -4.79
N ILE A 502 20.96 -38.73 -5.60
CA ILE A 502 21.62 -37.45 -5.40
C ILE A 502 20.54 -36.39 -5.16
N VAL A 503 20.58 -35.75 -4.00
CA VAL A 503 19.65 -34.70 -3.60
C VAL A 503 20.44 -33.41 -3.35
N LEU A 504 20.16 -32.36 -4.12
CA LEU A 504 20.87 -31.08 -4.06
C LEU A 504 19.91 -29.97 -3.62
N SER A 505 20.08 -29.51 -2.38
CA SER A 505 19.34 -28.37 -1.81
C SER A 505 20.16 -27.09 -1.94
N ALA A 506 20.06 -26.43 -3.10
CA ALA A 506 20.72 -25.16 -3.37
C ALA A 506 20.02 -24.39 -4.50
N CYS A 507 20.21 -23.07 -4.54
CA CYS A 507 19.83 -22.24 -5.69
C CYS A 507 20.49 -22.77 -6.97
N TYR A 508 19.79 -22.73 -8.11
CA TYR A 508 20.28 -23.16 -9.42
C TYR A 508 20.72 -24.64 -9.50
N SER A 509 20.36 -25.46 -8.52
CA SER A 509 20.79 -26.87 -8.41
C SER A 509 20.38 -27.74 -9.60
N GLY A 510 19.29 -27.40 -10.31
CA GLY A 510 18.89 -28.03 -11.56
C GLY A 510 19.99 -28.02 -12.64
N GLY A 511 20.95 -27.09 -12.57
CA GLY A 511 22.11 -27.04 -13.46
C GLY A 511 23.05 -28.24 -13.36
N PHE A 512 22.95 -29.05 -12.29
CA PHE A 512 23.76 -30.25 -12.10
C PHE A 512 23.20 -31.48 -12.83
N ILE A 513 21.92 -31.46 -13.23
CA ILE A 513 21.20 -32.63 -13.76
C ILE A 513 21.91 -33.22 -14.98
N ASP A 514 22.26 -32.37 -15.97
CA ASP A 514 22.85 -32.84 -17.22
C ASP A 514 24.23 -33.48 -17.04
N SER A 515 25.00 -33.03 -16.04
CA SER A 515 26.31 -33.59 -15.73
C SER A 515 26.23 -34.93 -15.00
N LEU A 516 25.15 -35.15 -14.22
CA LEU A 516 25.05 -36.28 -13.31
C LEU A 516 24.16 -37.41 -13.84
N LYS A 517 23.19 -37.11 -14.71
CA LYS A 517 22.18 -38.07 -15.16
C LYS A 517 22.78 -39.30 -15.85
N ASN A 518 22.33 -40.48 -15.45
CA ASN A 518 22.52 -41.74 -16.14
C ASN A 518 21.44 -42.74 -15.69
N ASP A 519 21.45 -43.95 -16.25
CA ASP A 519 20.42 -44.96 -15.98
C ASP A 519 20.40 -45.47 -14.52
N ASN A 520 21.51 -45.31 -13.79
CA ASN A 520 21.67 -45.77 -12.41
C ASN A 520 21.58 -44.63 -11.38
N THR A 521 21.11 -43.44 -11.77
CA THR A 521 21.05 -42.27 -10.87
C THR A 521 19.65 -41.68 -10.79
N LEU A 522 19.17 -41.45 -9.56
CA LEU A 522 18.04 -40.56 -9.24
C LEU A 522 18.63 -39.22 -8.79
N ILE A 523 18.19 -38.12 -9.39
CA ILE A 523 18.61 -36.76 -9.07
C ILE A 523 17.37 -35.97 -8.65
N ILE A 524 17.46 -35.30 -7.51
CA ILE A 524 16.44 -34.38 -7.01
C ILE A 524 17.12 -33.04 -6.72
N THR A 525 16.54 -31.93 -7.19
CA THR A 525 17.08 -30.59 -7.00
C THR A 525 16.02 -29.66 -6.39
N ALA A 526 16.44 -28.79 -5.48
CA ALA A 526 15.55 -27.84 -4.80
C ALA A 526 15.10 -26.67 -5.69
N ALA A 527 15.79 -26.44 -6.81
CA ALA A 527 15.42 -25.42 -7.79
C ALA A 527 15.80 -25.85 -9.20
N SER A 528 15.20 -25.22 -10.21
CA SER A 528 15.61 -25.36 -11.60
C SER A 528 16.92 -24.60 -11.88
N ALA A 529 17.55 -24.88 -13.02
CA ALA A 529 18.85 -24.31 -13.39
C ALA A 529 18.88 -22.78 -13.52
N ASP A 530 17.71 -22.14 -13.59
CA ASP A 530 17.51 -20.69 -13.79
C ASP A 530 16.83 -20.01 -12.58
N ARG A 531 16.67 -20.71 -11.45
CA ARG A 531 15.89 -20.22 -10.29
C ARG A 531 16.66 -20.32 -8.98
N THR A 532 16.31 -19.45 -8.04
CA THR A 532 16.74 -19.52 -6.64
C THR A 532 15.81 -20.42 -5.81
N SER A 533 16.35 -21.01 -4.75
CA SER A 533 15.57 -21.67 -3.68
C SER A 533 15.48 -20.77 -2.44
N PHE A 534 14.57 -21.07 -1.51
CA PHE A 534 14.28 -20.22 -0.35
C PHE A 534 14.53 -20.90 1.00
N GLY A 535 14.56 -20.09 2.05
CA GLY A 535 14.67 -20.57 3.43
C GLY A 535 16.11 -20.73 3.95
N CYS A 536 17.10 -20.10 3.33
CA CYS A 536 18.50 -20.22 3.74
C CYS A 536 18.89 -19.29 4.92
N ALA A 537 17.92 -18.65 5.58
CA ALA A 537 18.21 -17.69 6.64
C ALA A 537 18.64 -18.37 7.94
N ASP A 538 19.58 -17.76 8.67
CA ASP A 538 20.16 -18.32 9.90
C ASP A 538 19.15 -18.50 11.04
N ASN A 539 17.98 -17.87 10.96
CA ASN A 539 16.87 -18.04 11.89
C ASN A 539 15.89 -19.14 11.48
N ARG A 540 16.15 -19.95 10.45
CA ARG A 540 15.29 -21.07 10.07
C ARG A 540 15.89 -22.40 10.47
N ASP A 541 15.05 -23.34 10.89
CA ASP A 541 15.47 -24.72 11.13
C ASP A 541 15.83 -25.46 9.85
N PHE A 542 15.11 -25.14 8.76
CA PHE A 542 15.23 -25.78 7.45
C PHE A 542 15.11 -24.77 6.31
N THR A 543 15.75 -25.10 5.20
CA THR A 543 15.38 -24.56 3.88
C THR A 543 13.97 -25.01 3.51
N TYR A 544 13.31 -24.31 2.59
CA TYR A 544 11.95 -24.68 2.16
C TYR A 544 11.94 -26.11 1.62
N PHE A 545 12.94 -26.44 0.80
CA PHE A 545 13.09 -27.77 0.26
C PHE A 545 13.38 -28.81 1.34
N GLY A 546 14.32 -28.55 2.26
CA GLY A 546 14.65 -29.46 3.34
C GLY A 546 13.44 -29.77 4.23
N GLN A 547 12.65 -28.75 4.57
CA GLN A 547 11.42 -28.90 5.33
C GLN A 547 10.39 -29.72 4.57
N ALA A 548 10.09 -29.35 3.33
CA ALA A 548 9.09 -30.03 2.51
C ALA A 548 9.46 -31.50 2.25
N TYR A 549 10.71 -31.75 1.88
CA TYR A 549 11.17 -33.08 1.50
C TYR A 549 11.41 -33.98 2.71
N PHE A 550 12.25 -33.58 3.68
CA PHE A 550 12.64 -34.47 4.78
C PHE A 550 11.69 -34.46 5.96
N LYS A 551 11.18 -33.29 6.35
CA LYS A 551 10.32 -33.16 7.55
C LYS A 551 8.87 -33.51 7.24
N GLU A 552 8.35 -33.06 6.10
CA GLU A 552 6.92 -33.19 5.78
C GLU A 552 6.58 -34.39 4.89
N ALA A 553 7.32 -34.63 3.81
CA ALA A 553 6.95 -35.60 2.78
C ALA A 553 7.55 -36.99 2.99
N LEU A 554 8.87 -37.09 3.17
CA LEU A 554 9.58 -38.36 3.29
C LEU A 554 9.03 -39.28 4.41
N PRO A 555 8.57 -38.78 5.57
CA PRO A 555 8.01 -39.63 6.61
C PRO A 555 6.70 -40.32 6.21
N LYS A 556 5.98 -39.74 5.25
CA LYS A 556 4.64 -40.17 4.82
C LYS A 556 4.67 -40.88 3.45
N ALA A 557 5.83 -40.94 2.79
CA ALA A 557 5.96 -41.40 1.43
C ALA A 557 6.55 -42.81 1.32
N ASP A 558 6.04 -43.60 0.36
CA ASP A 558 6.50 -44.97 0.11
C ASP A 558 7.82 -45.05 -0.68
N SER A 559 8.27 -43.93 -1.27
CA SER A 559 9.51 -43.84 -2.04
C SER A 559 10.06 -42.41 -2.05
N PHE A 560 11.34 -42.26 -2.40
CA PHE A 560 11.97 -40.94 -2.59
C PHE A 560 11.25 -40.11 -3.68
N MET A 561 10.78 -40.75 -4.76
CA MET A 561 10.03 -40.04 -5.81
C MET A 561 8.65 -39.56 -5.34
N SER A 562 7.94 -40.38 -4.54
CA SER A 562 6.66 -39.96 -3.96
C SER A 562 6.85 -38.81 -2.95
N ALA A 563 7.92 -38.87 -2.16
CA ALA A 563 8.30 -37.78 -1.25
C ALA A 563 8.56 -36.48 -2.03
N PHE A 564 9.26 -36.56 -3.16
CA PHE A 564 9.51 -35.40 -4.02
C PHE A 564 8.20 -34.79 -4.56
N ASN A 565 7.28 -35.60 -5.08
CA ASN A 565 6.01 -35.09 -5.62
C ASN A 565 5.18 -34.37 -4.54
N GLN A 566 5.18 -34.89 -3.31
CA GLN A 566 4.51 -34.24 -2.19
C GLN A 566 5.23 -32.94 -1.80
N ALA A 567 6.56 -32.94 -1.77
CA ALA A 567 7.36 -31.77 -1.45
C ALA A 567 7.20 -30.65 -2.49
N ASP A 568 7.20 -30.95 -3.80
CA ASP A 568 6.98 -29.98 -4.87
C ASP A 568 5.62 -29.28 -4.72
N ALA A 569 4.57 -30.03 -4.37
CA ALA A 569 3.25 -29.45 -4.12
C ALA A 569 3.23 -28.50 -2.90
N LEU A 570 3.93 -28.86 -1.82
CA LEU A 570 4.06 -28.00 -0.64
C LEU A 570 4.85 -26.72 -0.95
N ILE A 571 5.97 -26.84 -1.65
CA ILE A 571 6.83 -25.71 -2.01
C ILE A 571 6.06 -24.73 -2.91
N ARG A 572 5.37 -25.21 -3.96
CA ARG A 572 4.54 -24.36 -4.82
C ARG A 572 3.48 -23.59 -4.03
N LYS A 573 2.88 -24.25 -3.03
CA LYS A 573 1.89 -23.61 -2.17
C LYS A 573 2.53 -22.49 -1.34
N TRP A 574 3.62 -22.77 -0.62
CA TRP A 574 4.29 -21.79 0.23
C TRP A 574 4.85 -20.61 -0.58
N GLU A 575 5.41 -20.87 -1.75
CA GLU A 575 5.92 -19.82 -2.64
C GLU A 575 4.81 -18.93 -3.19
N ALA A 576 3.64 -19.50 -3.52
CA ALA A 576 2.49 -18.72 -3.97
C ALA A 576 1.85 -17.90 -2.84
N GLU A 577 1.84 -18.40 -1.61
CA GLU A 577 1.36 -17.68 -0.42
C GLU A 577 2.22 -16.45 -0.09
N GLU A 578 3.50 -16.47 -0.47
CA GLU A 578 4.46 -15.38 -0.21
C GLU A 578 4.81 -14.55 -1.46
N ASP A 579 4.03 -14.66 -2.54
CA ASP A 579 4.25 -14.01 -3.85
C ASP A 579 5.70 -14.16 -4.37
N LYS A 580 6.30 -15.33 -4.14
CA LYS A 580 7.66 -15.63 -4.59
C LYS A 580 7.64 -16.20 -6.00
N GLN A 581 8.70 -15.86 -6.73
CA GLN A 581 8.98 -16.56 -7.97
C GLN A 581 9.31 -18.03 -7.67
N HIS A 582 8.58 -18.94 -8.31
CA HIS A 582 8.66 -20.36 -8.00
C HIS A 582 10.06 -20.94 -8.24
N SER A 583 10.57 -21.69 -7.27
CA SER A 583 11.90 -22.33 -7.37
C SER A 583 11.93 -23.47 -8.40
N ASN A 584 10.77 -24.08 -8.69
CA ASN A 584 10.60 -25.23 -9.58
C ASN A 584 11.58 -26.38 -9.27
N PRO A 585 11.45 -27.05 -8.11
CA PRO A 585 12.18 -28.27 -7.82
C PRO A 585 12.08 -29.28 -8.97
N GLN A 586 13.15 -30.05 -9.22
CA GLN A 586 13.20 -31.01 -10.32
C GLN A 586 13.58 -32.40 -9.84
N MET A 587 13.07 -33.42 -10.53
CA MET A 587 13.46 -34.80 -10.33
C MET A 587 13.69 -35.48 -11.68
N VAL A 588 14.83 -36.17 -11.81
CA VAL A 588 15.20 -36.98 -12.98
C VAL A 588 15.74 -38.32 -12.50
N HIS A 589 15.33 -39.42 -13.12
CA HIS A 589 15.85 -40.75 -12.77
C HIS A 589 16.04 -41.60 -14.01
N GLY A 590 17.00 -42.53 -13.94
CA GLY A 590 17.07 -43.67 -14.85
C GLY A 590 16.08 -44.77 -14.49
N ASP A 591 15.86 -45.71 -15.40
CA ASP A 591 14.93 -46.83 -15.16
C ASP A 591 15.57 -47.86 -14.22
N ALA A 592 16.87 -48.12 -14.37
CA ALA A 592 17.57 -49.12 -13.57
C ALA A 592 17.60 -48.75 -12.08
N ILE A 593 17.84 -47.48 -11.73
CA ILE A 593 17.84 -47.05 -10.32
C ILE A 593 16.47 -47.16 -9.67
N VAL A 594 15.39 -46.96 -10.42
CA VAL A 594 14.02 -47.10 -9.90
C VAL A 594 13.76 -48.55 -9.49
N GLU A 595 14.17 -49.52 -10.31
CA GLU A 595 14.06 -50.94 -9.98
C GLU A 595 14.94 -51.33 -8.78
N GLN A 596 16.16 -50.78 -8.71
CA GLN A 596 17.05 -51.04 -7.57
C GLN A 596 16.47 -50.48 -6.25
N LEU A 597 15.87 -49.28 -6.28
CA LEU A 597 15.20 -48.69 -5.12
C LEU A 597 13.95 -49.50 -4.70
N LYS A 598 13.21 -50.08 -5.64
CA LYS A 598 12.11 -51.00 -5.34
C LYS A 598 12.62 -52.28 -4.69
N LYS A 599 13.72 -52.87 -5.19
CA LYS A 599 14.37 -54.03 -4.57
C LYS A 599 14.77 -53.73 -3.12
N TRP A 600 15.45 -52.59 -2.92
CA TRP A 600 15.83 -52.11 -1.59
C TRP A 600 14.63 -51.93 -0.65
N ARG A 601 13.52 -51.32 -1.11
CA ARG A 601 12.35 -51.10 -0.24
C ARG A 601 11.59 -52.36 0.09
N THR A 602 11.47 -53.29 -0.86
CA THR A 602 10.74 -54.55 -0.65
C THR A 602 11.47 -55.49 0.30
N GLN A 603 12.82 -55.51 0.27
CA GLN A 603 13.59 -56.37 1.18
C GLN A 603 13.52 -55.88 2.66
N THR A 604 13.36 -54.58 2.87
CA THR A 604 13.28 -53.98 4.21
C THR A 604 11.89 -54.14 4.84
N ASN A 605 10.93 -54.71 4.09
CA ASN A 605 9.55 -54.88 4.53
C ASN A 605 9.03 -56.32 4.32
N PRO A 606 9.59 -57.36 4.97
CA PRO A 606 9.00 -58.69 4.95
C PRO A 606 7.91 -58.77 6.03
N ALA A 607 6.68 -58.42 5.65
CA ALA A 607 5.44 -58.51 6.45
C ALA A 607 5.26 -57.47 7.59
N HIS A 608 4.60 -56.37 7.24
CA HIS A 608 3.49 -55.82 8.02
C HIS A 608 2.33 -55.47 7.09
#